data_AF-A0A3D2MY46-F1
#
_entry.id   AF-A0A3D2MY46-F1
#
_cell.length_a   1.000
_cell.length_b   1.000
_cell.length_c   1.000
_cell.angle_alpha   90.00
_cell.angle_beta   90.00
_cell.angle_gamma   90.00
#
_symmetry.space_group_name_H-M   'P 1'
#
loop_
_entity.id
_entity.type
_entity.pdbx_description
1 polymer ?
#
loop_
_entity_poly.entity_id
_entity_poly.type
_entity_poly.pdbx_seq_one_letter_code
_entity_poly.pdbx_strand_id
1 'polypeptide(L)'
;MTKRVHILGICGTFMGGIALLARDLGYEVTGSDANVYPPMSTMLKDAGIKLLEGYSPHHLEPIPDLVVIGNALSRGNAAVEFVLDQGIPYISGPQWLGE
;
A
#
# COMPACT_ATOMS: atom_id res chain seq x y z
N MET A 1 18.31 1.51 8.38
CA MET A 1 17.65 0.89 7.21
C MET A 1 16.21 1.36 7.24
N THR A 2 15.73 1.97 6.16
CA THR A 2 14.34 2.43 6.06
C THR A 2 13.44 1.24 5.76
N LYS A 3 12.39 1.02 6.54
CA LYS A 3 11.40 -0.03 6.29
C LYS A 3 10.52 0.37 5.10
N ARG A 4 10.23 -0.58 4.22
CA ARG A 4 9.38 -0.42 3.03
C ARG A 4 7.98 -0.97 3.29
N VAL A 5 6.98 -0.12 3.11
CA VAL A 5 5.56 -0.46 3.23
C VAL A 5 4.91 -0.36 1.85
N HIS A 6 4.15 -1.40 1.49
CA HIS A 6 3.29 -1.36 0.31
C HIS A 6 1.82 -1.35 0.73
N ILE A 7 1.04 -0.39 0.24
CA ILE A 7 -0.37 -0.25 0.59
C ILE A 7 -1.23 -0.67 -0.60
N LEU A 8 -2.05 -1.71 -0.42
CA LEU A 8 -3.03 -2.13 -1.42
C LEU A 8 -4.37 -1.43 -1.14
N GLY A 9 -4.90 -0.69 -2.12
CA GLY A 9 -6.05 0.20 -1.97
C GLY A 9 -5.66 1.59 -1.47
N ILE A 10 -4.48 2.09 -1.87
CA ILE A 10 -3.88 3.31 -1.32
C ILE A 10 -4.65 4.60 -1.66
N CYS A 11 -5.47 4.62 -2.72
CA CYS A 11 -6.22 5.82 -3.11
C CYS A 11 -7.54 6.00 -2.33
N GLY A 12 -7.92 5.06 -1.46
CA GLY A 12 -9.01 5.28 -0.51
C GLY A 12 -8.66 6.34 0.53
N THR A 13 -9.61 7.18 0.95
CA THR A 13 -9.35 8.31 1.86
C THR A 13 -8.60 7.92 3.14
N PHE A 14 -9.03 6.83 3.78
CA PHE A 14 -8.38 6.34 5.01
C PHE A 14 -6.97 5.79 4.73
N MET A 15 -6.83 4.97 3.69
CA MET A 15 -5.56 4.34 3.32
C MET A 15 -4.53 5.36 2.82
N GLY A 16 -4.97 6.39 2.11
CA GLY A 16 -4.14 7.52 1.70
C GLY A 16 -3.65 8.32 2.90
N GLY A 17 -4.50 8.53 3.91
CA GLY A 17 -4.09 9.12 5.19
C GLY A 17 -3.00 8.31 5.88
N ILE A 18 -3.17 6.98 5.95
CA ILE A 18 -2.13 6.05 6.46
C ILE A 18 -0.83 6.18 5.66
N ALA A 19 -0.93 6.25 4.34
CA ALA A 19 0.24 6.37 3.48
C ALA A 19 1.05 7.64 3.76
N LEU A 20 0.37 8.77 3.95
CA LEU A 20 0.99 10.04 4.29
C LEU A 20 1.66 9.97 5.68
N LEU A 21 0.96 9.43 6.68
CA LEU A 21 1.53 9.22 8.03
C LEU A 21 2.77 8.32 7.98
N ALA A 22 2.71 7.22 7.22
CA ALA A 22 3.84 6.32 7.05
C ALA A 22 5.04 7.02 6.40
N ARG A 23 4.82 7.91 5.41
CA ARG A 23 5.88 8.73 4.83
C ARG A 23 6.49 9.68 5.84
N ASP A 24 5.67 10.37 6.62
CA ASP A 24 6.13 11.33 7.63
C ASP A 24 6.94 10.65 8.75
N LEU A 25 6.61 9.40 9.08
CA LEU A 25 7.38 8.54 9.99
C LEU A 25 8.68 8.00 9.38
N GLY A 26 8.97 8.31 8.11
CA GLY A 26 10.21 7.98 7.43
C GLY A 26 10.22 6.63 6.71
N TYR A 27 9.06 5.97 6.52
CA TYR A 27 8.97 4.73 5.74
C TYR A 27 9.11 5.00 4.24
N GLU A 28 9.65 4.02 3.49
CA GLU A 28 9.50 3.98 2.04
C GLU A 28 8.10 3.48 1.71
N VAL A 29 7.22 4.36 1.24
CA VAL A 29 5.83 3.98 0.96
C VAL A 29 5.62 3.88 -0.54
N THR A 30 5.03 2.76 -0.92
CA THR A 30 4.52 2.50 -2.26
C THR A 30 3.08 2.03 -2.14
N GLY A 31 2.29 2.10 -3.22
CA GLY A 31 0.96 1.53 -3.17
C GLY A 31 0.34 1.28 -4.52
N SER A 32 -0.66 0.41 -4.49
CA SER A 32 -1.42 -0.02 -5.66
C SER A 32 -2.90 0.27 -5.46
N ASP A 33 -3.59 0.73 -6.50
CA ASP A 33 -5.04 0.90 -6.49
C ASP A 33 -5.65 0.56 -7.84
N ALA A 34 -6.93 0.16 -7.87
CA ALA A 34 -7.65 -0.12 -9.10
C ALA A 34 -7.70 1.10 -10.02
N ASN A 35 -7.88 2.29 -9.45
CA ASN A 35 -7.90 3.56 -10.17
C ASN A 35 -7.04 4.59 -9.44
N VAL A 36 -6.07 5.16 -10.15
CA VAL A 36 -5.21 6.23 -9.60
C VAL A 36 -5.67 7.58 -10.15
N TYR A 37 -6.53 8.27 -9.41
CA TYR A 37 -7.15 9.53 -9.87
C TYR A 37 -7.05 10.68 -8.84
N PRO A 38 -7.09 11.96 -9.28
CA PRO A 38 -7.11 13.10 -8.37
C PRO A 38 -8.40 13.17 -7.54
N PRO A 39 -8.38 13.73 -6.31
CA PRO A 39 -7.28 14.50 -5.70
C PRO A 39 -6.25 13.65 -4.96
N MET A 40 -6.61 12.43 -4.55
CA MET A 40 -5.77 11.60 -3.67
C MET A 40 -4.45 11.21 -4.35
N SER A 41 -4.48 10.84 -5.63
CA SER A 41 -3.25 10.48 -6.34
C SER A 41 -2.24 11.63 -6.43
N THR A 42 -2.70 12.87 -6.58
CA THR A 42 -1.83 14.05 -6.60
C THR A 42 -1.21 14.27 -5.24
N MET A 43 -2.01 14.24 -4.17
CA MET A 43 -1.52 14.40 -2.80
C MET A 43 -0.44 13.37 -2.43
N LEU A 44 -0.66 12.11 -2.79
CA LEU A 44 0.30 11.04 -2.50
C LEU A 44 1.58 11.18 -3.34
N LYS A 45 1.47 11.54 -4.63
CA LYS A 45 2.64 11.80 -5.48
C LYS A 45 3.47 12.98 -4.97
N ASP A 46 2.82 14.05 -4.51
CA ASP A 46 3.46 15.24 -3.95
C ASP A 46 4.21 14.90 -2.64
N ALA A 47 3.74 13.92 -1.87
CA ALA A 47 4.43 13.35 -0.72
C ALA A 47 5.57 12.35 -1.09
N GLY A 48 5.87 12.21 -2.39
CA GLY A 48 6.90 11.31 -2.91
C GLY A 48 6.54 9.83 -2.83
N ILE A 49 5.24 9.49 -2.79
CA ILE A 49 4.76 8.11 -2.75
C ILE A 49 4.63 7.58 -4.17
N LYS A 50 5.22 6.40 -4.42
CA LYS A 50 5.07 5.72 -5.72
C LYS A 50 3.72 5.03 -5.79
N LEU A 51 2.87 5.49 -6.71
CA LEU A 51 1.56 4.90 -7.01
C LEU A 51 1.65 4.00 -8.25
N LEU A 52 0.99 2.86 -8.16
CA LEU A 52 0.90 1.86 -9.21
C LEU A 52 -0.59 1.57 -9.49
N GLU A 53 -0.94 1.43 -10.75
CA GLU A 53 -2.34 1.22 -11.16
C GLU A 53 -2.60 -0.27 -11.40
N GLY A 54 -3.72 -0.76 -10.86
CA GLY A 54 -4.06 -2.17 -10.81
C GLY A 54 -3.38 -2.94 -9.68
N TYR A 55 -3.76 -4.20 -9.51
CA TYR A 55 -3.22 -5.09 -8.48
C TYR A 55 -2.41 -6.20 -9.11
N SER A 56 -1.12 -5.93 -9.36
CA SER A 56 -0.18 -6.88 -9.96
C SER A 56 0.86 -7.34 -8.92
N PRO A 57 1.24 -8.64 -8.91
CA PRO A 57 2.37 -9.13 -8.13
C PRO A 57 3.66 -8.33 -8.34
N HIS A 58 3.90 -7.86 -9.57
CA HIS A 58 5.09 -7.07 -9.91
C HIS A 58 5.19 -5.74 -9.16
N HIS A 59 4.08 -5.24 -8.59
CA HIS A 59 4.09 -4.03 -7.77
C HIS A 59 4.75 -4.26 -6.41
N LEU A 60 4.81 -5.51 -5.99
CA LEU A 60 5.44 -5.97 -4.75
C LEU A 60 6.92 -6.35 -4.98
N GLU A 61 7.50 -5.96 -6.12
CA GLU A 61 8.92 -6.12 -6.40
C GLU A 61 9.66 -4.77 -6.29
N PRO A 62 10.76 -4.68 -5.54
CA PRO A 62 11.25 -5.67 -4.57
C PRO A 62 10.26 -5.90 -3.42
N ILE A 63 10.35 -7.09 -2.80
CA ILE A 63 9.49 -7.54 -1.70
C ILE A 63 9.47 -6.48 -0.59
N PRO A 64 8.30 -5.92 -0.23
CA PRO A 64 8.18 -4.96 0.87
C PRO A 64 8.35 -5.66 2.22
N ASP A 65 8.78 -4.93 3.25
CA ASP A 65 8.87 -5.44 4.62
C ASP A 65 7.48 -5.67 5.25
N LEU A 66 6.49 -4.90 4.80
CA LEU A 66 5.11 -4.98 5.27
C LEU A 66 4.13 -4.59 4.17
N VAL A 67 3.02 -5.31 4.08
CA VAL A 67 1.88 -4.94 3.23
C VAL A 67 0.68 -4.51 4.08
N VAL A 68 0.12 -3.34 3.80
CA VAL A 68 -1.14 -2.90 4.42
C VAL A 68 -2.27 -3.13 3.42
N ILE A 69 -3.22 -3.97 3.79
CA ILE A 69 -4.31 -4.39 2.90
C ILE A 69 -5.59 -3.62 3.25
N GLY A 70 -6.10 -2.86 2.29
CA GLY A 70 -7.39 -2.19 2.38
C GLY A 70 -8.57 -3.17 2.37
N ASN A 71 -9.71 -2.73 2.92
CA ASN A 71 -10.91 -3.57 3.10
C ASN A 71 -11.58 -4.03 1.79
N ALA A 72 -11.33 -3.35 0.67
CA ALA A 72 -11.93 -3.66 -0.62
C ALA A 72 -11.32 -4.91 -1.30
N LEU A 73 -10.27 -5.48 -0.70
CA LEU A 73 -9.51 -6.58 -1.28
C LEU A 73 -9.82 -7.90 -0.58
N SER A 74 -9.96 -8.94 -1.39
CA SER A 74 -10.23 -10.31 -0.95
C SER A 74 -9.36 -11.30 -1.74
N ARG A 75 -9.40 -12.57 -1.32
CA ARG A 75 -8.76 -13.66 -2.04
C ARG A 75 -9.23 -13.75 -3.50
N GLY A 76 -8.34 -14.19 -4.36
CA GLY A 76 -8.49 -14.16 -5.82
C GLY A 76 -7.97 -12.88 -6.48
N ASN A 77 -7.61 -11.85 -5.70
CA ASN A 77 -6.81 -10.73 -6.21
C ASN A 77 -5.34 -11.16 -6.35
N ALA A 78 -4.74 -10.94 -7.52
CA ALA A 78 -3.39 -11.43 -7.83
C ALA A 78 -2.31 -10.90 -6.87
N ALA A 79 -2.39 -9.62 -6.45
CA ALA A 79 -1.45 -9.07 -5.49
C ALA A 79 -1.67 -9.67 -4.08
N VAL A 80 -2.91 -9.89 -3.66
CA VAL A 80 -3.23 -10.52 -2.37
C VAL A 80 -2.74 -11.97 -2.33
N GLU A 81 -3.03 -12.76 -3.36
CA GLU A 81 -2.55 -14.14 -3.42
C GLU A 81 -1.02 -14.19 -3.39
N PHE A 82 -0.33 -13.30 -4.11
CA PHE A 82 1.13 -13.21 -4.05
C PHE A 82 1.67 -12.91 -2.64
N VAL A 83 1.04 -11.98 -1.91
CA VAL A 83 1.40 -11.68 -0.51
C VAL A 83 1.30 -12.93 0.36
N LEU A 84 0.21 -13.68 0.21
CA LEU A 84 -0.01 -14.92 0.95
C LEU A 84 0.98 -16.01 0.55
N ASP A 85 1.19 -16.22 -0.75
CA ASP A 85 2.05 -17.26 -1.30
C ASP A 85 3.53 -17.05 -0.94
N GLN A 86 3.99 -15.79 -0.92
CA GLN A 86 5.35 -15.42 -0.54
C GLN A 86 5.53 -15.26 0.97
N GLY A 87 4.46 -15.39 1.77
CA GLY A 87 4.50 -15.21 3.22
C GLY A 87 4.95 -13.82 3.66
N ILE A 88 4.63 -12.79 2.86
CA ILE A 88 5.01 -11.40 3.15
C ILE A 88 4.18 -10.94 4.37
N PRO A 89 4.80 -10.31 5.39
CA PRO A 89 4.05 -9.77 6.52
C PRO A 89 2.96 -8.80 6.03
N TYR A 90 1.74 -8.99 6.53
CA TYR A 90 0.62 -8.11 6.18
C TYR A 90 -0.25 -7.79 7.39
N ILE A 91 -0.81 -6.58 7.40
CA ILE A 91 -1.77 -6.13 8.42
C ILE A 91 -2.88 -5.28 7.81
N SER A 92 -3.94 -5.03 8.59
CA SER A 92 -5.01 -4.12 8.19
C SER A 92 -4.63 -2.66 8.42
N GLY A 93 -5.25 -1.73 7.68
CA GLY A 93 -5.04 -0.29 7.90
C GLY A 93 -5.29 0.15 9.35
N PRO A 94 -6.42 -0.21 9.98
CA PRO A 94 -6.67 0.14 11.40
C PRO A 94 -5.65 -0.46 12.36
N GLN A 95 -5.17 -1.67 12.10
CA GLN A 95 -4.13 -2.29 12.92
C GLN A 95 -2.81 -1.51 12.79
N TRP A 96 -2.40 -1.16 11.56
CA TRP A 96 -1.20 -0.34 11.34
C TRP A 96 -1.26 1.00 12.08
N LEU A 97 -2.45 1.62 12.13
CA LEU A 97 -2.64 2.90 12.81
C LEU A 97 -2.67 2.79 14.35
N GLY A 98 -3.05 1.63 14.88
CA GLY A 98 -3.16 1.38 16.32
C GLY A 98 -1.87 0.87 16.97
N GLU A 99 -0.90 0.43 16.17
CA GLU A 99 0.45 0.03 16.59
C GLU A 99 1.39 1.25 16.66
#